data_AF-A0A9K3KJQ4-F1
#
_entry.id   AF-A0A9K3KJQ4-F1
#
_cell.length_a   1.000
_cell.length_b   1.000
_cell.length_c   1.000
_cell.angle_alpha   90.00
_cell.angle_beta   90.00
_cell.angle_gamma   90.00
#
_symmetry.space_group_name_H-M   'P 1'
#
loop_
_entity.id
_entity.type
_entity.pdbx_description
1 polymer ?
#
loop_
_entity_poly.entity_id
_entity_poly.type
_entity_poly.pdbx_seq_one_letter_code
_entity_poly.pdbx_strand_id
1 'polypeptide(L)'
;MTSDLEHKHGYCPSPSVKGEASTTSTSETVQIGATFPSFLGVSTKYPPVQTCNNSDHTVKNTSSSSSSSSEAATTVAALKLVSFAETVTVRRTLSRDSYTEEERLAYWFTEKDFARMKRSSMALVVKMNSCSPSSTTKYCTRGLERYSQVQGRHRLKNRYDSIFAVLEEQDNLYDEGFSVDDERISKVYSSHTYTSILWAHLVGLQDQKEAEKYKQQKPRRTDS
;
A
#
# COMPACT_ATOMS: atom_id res chain seq x y z
N MET A 1 -28.65 55.55 7.09
CA MET A 1 -29.09 54.59 6.06
C MET A 1 -28.24 53.34 6.21
N THR A 2 -28.64 52.49 7.13
CA THR A 2 -28.00 51.23 7.50
C THR A 2 -28.81 50.11 6.86
N SER A 3 -28.19 49.39 5.92
CA SER A 3 -28.78 48.24 5.24
C SER A 3 -28.32 46.97 5.93
N ASP A 4 -29.22 46.42 6.76
CA ASP A 4 -29.13 45.08 7.36
C ASP A 4 -29.38 44.01 6.29
N LEU A 5 -28.45 43.05 6.20
CA LEU A 5 -28.50 41.94 5.25
C LEU A 5 -28.63 40.64 6.05
N GLU A 6 -29.85 40.26 6.38
CA GLU A 6 -30.18 39.01 7.06
C GLU A 6 -29.89 37.79 6.17
N HIS A 7 -28.86 37.01 6.55
CA HIS A 7 -28.63 35.67 6.00
C HIS A 7 -29.47 34.64 6.77
N LYS A 8 -30.56 34.17 6.15
CA LYS A 8 -31.34 33.03 6.64
C LYS A 8 -30.59 31.72 6.39
N HIS A 9 -30.10 31.10 7.46
CA HIS A 9 -29.60 29.73 7.44
C HIS A 9 -30.77 28.74 7.30
N GLY A 10 -30.80 28.01 6.19
CA GLY A 10 -31.73 26.90 5.95
C GLY A 10 -31.45 25.73 6.88
N TYR A 11 -32.44 25.38 7.69
CA TYR A 11 -32.46 24.21 8.56
C TYR A 11 -32.78 22.97 7.71
N CYS A 12 -31.90 21.98 7.67
CA CYS A 12 -32.18 20.66 7.08
C CYS A 12 -32.72 19.73 8.19
N PRO A 13 -33.99 19.29 8.14
CA PRO A 13 -34.52 18.34 9.12
C PRO A 13 -33.91 16.95 8.89
N SER A 14 -33.44 16.33 9.97
CA SER A 14 -32.97 14.94 9.98
C SER A 14 -34.16 13.96 9.97
N PRO A 15 -34.05 12.79 9.30
CA PRO A 15 -35.11 11.80 9.31
C PRO A 15 -35.24 11.12 10.68
N SER A 16 -36.45 11.20 11.23
CA SER A 16 -36.90 10.48 12.41
C SER A 16 -37.12 9.00 12.06
N VAL A 17 -36.25 8.13 12.58
CA VAL A 17 -36.43 6.67 12.50
C VAL A 17 -37.27 6.25 13.71
N LYS A 18 -38.54 5.93 13.45
CA LYS A 18 -39.42 5.28 14.42
C LYS A 18 -38.96 3.84 14.61
N GLY A 19 -38.66 3.49 15.85
CA GLY A 19 -38.43 2.10 16.26
C GLY A 19 -39.76 1.35 16.38
N GLU A 20 -39.76 0.13 15.88
CA GLU A 20 -40.74 -0.89 16.24
C GLU A 20 -40.02 -2.04 16.94
N ALA A 21 -40.61 -2.48 18.05
CA ALA A 21 -40.15 -3.55 18.91
C ALA A 21 -41.08 -4.76 18.78
N SER A 22 -40.52 -5.96 18.55
CA SER A 22 -41.08 -7.31 18.77
C SER A 22 -40.21 -8.30 18.01
N THR A 23 -39.89 -9.54 18.44
CA THR A 23 -40.13 -10.34 19.64
C THR A 23 -39.12 -11.51 19.55
N THR A 24 -38.87 -12.15 20.68
CA THR A 24 -38.05 -13.36 20.93
C THR A 24 -38.13 -14.50 19.91
N SER A 25 -36.99 -15.12 19.57
CA SER A 25 -36.81 -16.59 19.62
C SER A 25 -35.35 -17.04 19.39
N THR A 26 -34.89 -17.92 20.28
CA THR A 26 -33.63 -18.66 20.32
C THR A 26 -33.41 -19.59 19.13
N SER A 27 -32.18 -19.60 18.59
CA SER A 27 -31.39 -20.79 18.24
C SER A 27 -30.01 -20.37 17.73
N GLU A 28 -28.96 -20.70 18.49
CA GLU A 28 -27.57 -20.53 18.05
C GLU A 28 -27.25 -21.50 16.91
N THR A 29 -26.89 -20.93 15.76
CA THR A 29 -26.16 -21.61 14.70
C THR A 29 -25.09 -20.62 14.24
N VAL A 30 -23.84 -20.91 14.54
CA VAL A 30 -22.69 -20.10 14.11
C VAL A 30 -22.48 -20.35 12.62
N GLN A 31 -23.18 -19.59 11.80
CA GLN A 31 -22.81 -19.41 10.40
C GLN A 31 -21.69 -18.37 10.32
N ILE A 32 -20.52 -18.82 9.89
CA ILE A 32 -19.43 -17.93 9.47
C ILE A 32 -19.79 -17.41 8.07
N GLY A 33 -20.82 -16.57 8.01
CA GLY A 33 -21.18 -15.82 6.82
C GLY A 33 -20.23 -14.64 6.69
N ALA A 34 -19.17 -14.78 5.90
CA ALA A 34 -18.42 -13.65 5.40
C ALA A 34 -19.31 -12.88 4.40
N THR A 35 -20.25 -12.09 4.92
CA THR A 35 -21.04 -11.15 4.12
C THR A 35 -20.09 -10.03 3.69
N PHE A 36 -19.45 -10.21 2.54
CA PHE A 36 -18.76 -9.12 1.87
C PHE A 36 -19.80 -8.04 1.56
N PRO A 37 -19.59 -6.78 1.96
CA PRO A 37 -20.50 -5.71 1.59
C PRO A 37 -20.54 -5.63 0.06
N SER A 38 -21.69 -5.97 -0.49
CA SER A 38 -22.03 -5.75 -1.89
C SER A 38 -21.92 -4.25 -2.15
N PHE A 39 -20.78 -3.86 -2.72
CA PHE A 39 -20.48 -2.49 -3.10
C PHE A 39 -21.33 -2.16 -4.33
N LEU A 40 -22.58 -1.76 -4.09
CA LEU A 40 -23.53 -1.35 -5.11
C LEU A 40 -22.88 -0.31 -6.03
N GLY A 41 -22.96 -0.61 -7.32
CA GLY A 41 -22.22 0.03 -8.39
C GLY A 41 -22.36 1.55 -8.42
N VAL A 42 -21.24 2.22 -8.15
CA VAL A 42 -21.01 3.55 -8.72
C VAL A 42 -20.45 3.30 -10.12
N SER A 43 -21.31 3.49 -11.13
CA SER A 43 -20.94 3.52 -12.54
C SER A 43 -20.04 4.74 -12.77
N THR A 44 -18.75 4.58 -12.48
CA THR A 44 -17.75 5.57 -12.85
C THR A 44 -17.44 5.36 -14.33
N LYS A 45 -18.10 6.15 -15.19
CA LYS A 45 -17.66 6.40 -16.56
C LYS A 45 -16.28 7.05 -16.51
N TYR A 46 -15.23 6.25 -16.36
CA TYR A 46 -13.87 6.70 -16.60
C TYR A 46 -13.55 6.55 -18.09
N PRO A 47 -12.82 7.50 -18.69
CA PRO A 47 -12.33 7.34 -20.05
C PRO A 47 -11.45 6.09 -20.15
N PRO A 48 -11.42 5.42 -21.31
CA PRO A 48 -10.55 4.28 -21.53
C PRO A 48 -9.10 4.69 -21.25
N VAL A 49 -8.47 4.01 -20.31
CA VAL A 49 -7.02 4.12 -20.09
C VAL A 49 -6.38 3.58 -21.36
N GLN A 50 -5.75 4.45 -22.14
CA GLN A 50 -4.91 4.06 -23.26
C GLN A 50 -3.78 3.20 -22.71
N THR A 51 -3.91 1.88 -22.89
CA THR A 51 -2.83 0.93 -22.72
C THR A 51 -1.79 1.25 -23.80
N CYS A 52 -0.65 1.78 -23.39
CA CYS A 52 0.50 1.85 -24.28
C CYS A 52 0.96 0.42 -24.58
N ASN A 53 0.77 0.01 -25.84
CA ASN A 53 1.39 -1.19 -26.40
C ASN A 53 2.90 -0.97 -26.37
N ASN A 54 3.55 -1.46 -25.32
CA ASN A 54 5.01 -1.52 -25.28
C ASN A 54 5.46 -2.80 -25.99
N SER A 55 6.06 -2.57 -27.15
CA SER A 55 6.81 -3.51 -27.96
C SER A 55 7.81 -4.33 -27.13
N ASP A 56 7.89 -5.62 -27.49
CA ASP A 56 8.84 -6.61 -26.99
C ASP A 56 10.26 -6.06 -26.83
N HIS A 57 10.67 -5.86 -25.58
CA HIS A 57 12.08 -5.77 -25.24
C HIS A 57 12.58 -7.18 -24.90
N THR A 58 12.99 -7.92 -25.93
CA THR A 58 13.77 -9.14 -25.78
C THR A 58 15.16 -8.79 -25.26
N VAL A 59 15.38 -8.88 -23.95
CA VAL A 59 16.72 -8.74 -23.34
C VAL A 59 17.50 -10.02 -23.62
N LYS A 60 18.26 -10.03 -24.71
CA LYS A 60 19.26 -11.09 -24.99
C LYS A 60 20.45 -10.91 -24.06
N ASN A 61 20.45 -11.64 -22.94
CA ASN A 61 21.64 -11.83 -22.13
C ASN A 61 22.65 -12.67 -22.93
N THR A 62 23.58 -11.99 -23.58
CA THR A 62 24.68 -12.60 -24.33
C THR A 62 25.89 -12.63 -23.41
N SER A 63 26.09 -13.77 -22.75
CA SER A 63 27.31 -14.08 -21.99
C SER A 63 28.43 -14.45 -22.97
N SER A 64 29.14 -13.45 -23.48
CA SER A 64 30.37 -13.63 -24.26
C SER A 64 31.59 -13.38 -23.37
N SER A 65 32.21 -14.47 -22.93
CA SER A 65 33.52 -14.52 -22.32
C SER A 65 34.60 -14.45 -23.42
N SER A 66 35.24 -13.31 -23.58
CA SER A 66 36.47 -13.18 -24.38
C SER A 66 37.60 -12.69 -23.47
N SER A 67 38.48 -13.62 -23.16
CA SER A 67 39.76 -13.45 -22.50
C SER A 67 40.78 -12.83 -23.46
N SER A 68 41.21 -11.60 -23.16
CA SER A 68 42.42 -11.02 -23.71
C SER A 68 43.34 -10.60 -22.55
N SER A 69 44.49 -11.26 -22.53
CA SER A 69 45.59 -11.12 -21.57
C SER A 69 46.31 -9.80 -21.78
N SER A 70 46.13 -8.85 -20.87
CA SER A 70 47.06 -7.74 -20.67
C SER A 70 47.49 -7.74 -19.21
N GLU A 71 48.74 -8.14 -18.97
CA GLU A 71 49.42 -8.16 -17.68
C GLU A 71 49.67 -6.73 -17.20
N ALA A 72 48.63 -6.09 -16.68
CA ALA A 72 48.77 -4.95 -15.78
C ALA A 72 48.58 -5.48 -14.37
N ALA A 73 49.53 -5.22 -13.47
CA ALA A 73 49.45 -5.51 -12.04
C ALA A 73 48.29 -4.74 -11.40
N THR A 74 47.09 -5.26 -11.63
CA THR A 74 45.84 -4.76 -11.09
C THR A 74 45.72 -5.41 -9.73
N THR A 75 45.70 -4.59 -8.68
CA THR A 75 45.34 -5.04 -7.34
C THR A 75 43.95 -5.66 -7.41
N VAL A 76 43.88 -6.99 -7.49
CA VAL A 76 42.64 -7.74 -7.63
C VAL A 76 41.80 -7.43 -6.40
N ALA A 77 40.77 -6.59 -6.58
CA ALA A 77 39.80 -6.31 -5.55
C ALA A 77 39.24 -7.66 -5.07
N ALA A 78 39.50 -8.01 -3.81
CA ALA A 78 39.10 -9.28 -3.25
C ALA A 78 37.60 -9.50 -3.53
N LEU A 79 37.28 -10.61 -4.20
CA LEU A 79 35.91 -10.98 -4.49
C LEU A 79 35.18 -11.12 -3.15
N LYS A 80 34.17 -10.28 -2.93
CA LYS A 80 33.30 -10.40 -1.76
C LYS A 80 32.46 -11.66 -1.94
N LEU A 81 32.84 -12.73 -1.25
CA LEU A 81 32.09 -13.98 -1.23
C LEU A 81 31.01 -13.88 -0.15
N VAL A 82 29.77 -14.16 -0.54
CA VAL A 82 28.66 -14.32 0.40
C VAL A 82 28.63 -15.79 0.81
N SER A 83 28.79 -16.06 2.10
CA SER A 83 28.58 -17.39 2.68
C SER A 83 27.43 -17.33 3.68
N PHE A 84 26.72 -18.44 3.82
CA PHE A 84 25.64 -18.56 4.79
C PHE A 84 26.14 -19.31 6.02
N ALA A 85 25.67 -18.91 7.19
CA ALA A 85 25.95 -19.64 8.42
C ALA A 85 25.27 -21.02 8.35
N GLU A 86 26.03 -22.08 8.59
CA GLU A 86 25.53 -23.46 8.60
C GLU A 86 24.52 -23.69 9.73
N THR A 87 24.64 -22.94 10.83
CA THR A 87 23.77 -23.05 12.00
C THR A 87 22.93 -21.79 12.18
N VAL A 88 21.61 -21.97 12.27
CA VAL A 88 20.65 -20.88 12.55
C VAL A 88 20.21 -20.95 14.00
N THR A 89 20.36 -19.85 14.74
CA THR A 89 19.82 -19.74 16.10
C THR A 89 18.38 -19.25 16.04
N VAL A 90 17.43 -20.08 16.46
CA VAL A 90 16.02 -19.69 16.56
C VAL A 90 15.73 -19.20 17.98
N ARG A 91 15.20 -17.98 18.10
CA ARG A 91 14.65 -17.46 19.36
C ARG A 91 13.13 -17.53 19.31
N ARG A 92 12.53 -18.06 20.37
CA ARG A 92 11.07 -18.01 20.52
C ARG A 92 10.69 -16.62 21.00
N THR A 93 9.84 -15.95 20.23
CA THR A 93 9.20 -14.70 20.65
C THR A 93 7.89 -15.06 21.36
N LEU A 94 7.61 -14.39 22.47
CA LEU A 94 6.32 -14.55 23.15
C LEU A 94 5.19 -14.11 22.21
N SER A 95 4.10 -14.89 22.18
CA SER A 95 2.88 -14.47 21.48
C SER A 95 2.29 -13.26 22.19
N ARG A 96 1.70 -12.31 21.46
CA ARG A 96 1.05 -11.13 22.06
C ARG A 96 -0.02 -11.51 23.10
N ASP A 97 -0.69 -12.63 22.87
CA ASP A 97 -1.76 -13.11 23.75
C ASP A 97 -1.21 -13.72 25.06
N SER A 98 0.07 -14.10 25.08
CA SER A 98 0.77 -14.64 26.26
C SER A 98 1.39 -13.59 27.18
N TYR A 99 1.22 -12.29 26.87
CA TYR A 99 1.73 -11.21 27.72
C TYR A 99 0.86 -11.05 28.96
N THR A 100 1.52 -10.92 30.11
CA THR A 100 0.91 -10.56 31.39
C THR A 100 0.35 -9.13 31.34
N GLU A 101 -0.58 -8.80 32.25
CA GLU A 101 -1.14 -7.45 32.31
C GLU A 101 -0.08 -6.41 32.70
N GLU A 102 0.87 -6.79 33.56
CA GLU A 102 2.01 -5.94 33.94
C GLU A 102 2.88 -5.59 32.72
N GLU A 103 3.16 -6.57 31.85
CA GLU A 103 3.90 -6.35 30.61
C GLU A 103 3.13 -5.49 29.62
N ARG A 104 1.80 -5.67 29.52
CA ARG A 104 0.92 -4.84 28.67
C ARG A 104 0.87 -3.40 29.14
N LEU A 105 0.85 -3.17 30.46
CA LEU A 105 0.90 -1.84 31.06
C LEU A 105 2.29 -1.19 30.90
N ALA A 106 3.35 -1.99 30.81
CA ALA A 106 4.71 -1.52 30.53
C ALA A 106 4.96 -1.18 29.05
N TYR A 107 3.97 -1.28 28.16
CA TYR A 107 4.12 -0.89 26.77
C TYR A 107 4.47 0.59 26.61
N TRP A 108 5.28 0.86 25.58
CA TRP A 108 5.69 2.23 25.22
C TRP A 108 4.49 3.15 24.92
N PHE A 109 3.35 2.58 24.51
CA PHE A 109 2.13 3.33 24.25
C PHE A 109 0.91 2.56 24.76
N THR A 110 -0.01 3.28 25.38
CA THR A 110 -1.27 2.72 25.86
C THR A 110 -2.29 2.62 24.72
N GLU A 111 -3.38 1.89 24.92
CA GLU A 111 -4.49 1.84 23.96
C GLU A 111 -5.09 3.24 23.71
N LYS A 112 -5.14 4.09 24.75
CA LYS A 112 -5.57 5.49 24.63
C LYS A 112 -4.65 6.29 23.72
N ASP A 113 -3.34 6.09 23.82
CA ASP A 113 -2.35 6.74 22.95
C ASP A 113 -2.52 6.28 21.51
N PHE A 114 -2.72 4.97 21.29
CA PHE A 114 -2.98 4.42 19.97
C PHE A 114 -4.25 5.01 19.34
N ALA A 115 -5.35 5.08 20.10
CA ALA A 115 -6.59 5.69 19.64
C ALA A 115 -6.41 7.17 19.28
N ARG A 116 -5.62 7.92 20.07
CA ARG A 116 -5.27 9.32 19.79
C ARG A 116 -4.45 9.46 18.52
N MET A 117 -3.41 8.64 18.34
CA MET A 117 -2.60 8.61 17.11
C MET A 117 -3.46 8.28 15.89
N LYS A 118 -4.29 7.24 15.97
CA LYS A 118 -5.20 6.84 14.90
C LYS A 118 -6.15 7.98 14.52
N ARG A 119 -6.77 8.65 15.51
CA ARG A 119 -7.66 9.79 15.26
C ARG A 119 -6.93 10.95 14.56
N SER A 120 -5.71 11.26 15.00
CA SER A 120 -4.87 12.29 14.38
C SER A 120 -4.52 11.95 12.93
N SER A 121 -4.09 10.71 12.66
CA SER A 121 -3.81 10.23 11.30
C SER A 121 -5.05 10.29 10.41
N MET A 122 -6.22 9.89 10.91
CA MET A 122 -7.47 9.94 10.14
C MET A 122 -7.91 11.39 9.86
N ALA A 123 -7.72 12.31 10.79
CA ALA A 123 -7.98 13.73 10.57
C ALA A 123 -7.10 14.30 9.43
N LEU A 124 -5.82 13.89 9.37
CA LEU A 124 -4.92 14.23 8.27
C LEU A 124 -5.40 13.64 6.94
N VAL A 125 -5.89 12.41 6.92
CA VAL A 125 -6.47 11.78 5.72
C VAL A 125 -7.69 12.55 5.23
N VAL A 126 -8.61 12.91 6.14
CA VAL A 126 -9.79 13.72 5.79
C VAL A 126 -9.34 15.05 5.21
N LYS A 127 -8.39 15.73 5.87
CA LYS A 127 -7.82 16.98 5.36
C LYS A 127 -7.18 16.81 3.99
N MET A 128 -6.40 15.75 3.76
CA MET A 128 -5.78 15.45 2.47
C MET A 128 -6.80 15.22 1.35
N ASN A 129 -7.92 14.56 1.66
CA ASN A 129 -8.98 14.31 0.68
C ASN A 129 -9.87 15.55 0.44
N SER A 130 -9.97 16.47 1.42
CA SER A 130 -10.82 17.66 1.34
C SER A 130 -10.08 18.95 0.95
N CYS A 131 -8.76 19.03 1.16
CA CYS A 131 -8.01 20.27 0.93
C CYS A 131 -7.79 20.50 -0.56
N SER A 132 -8.24 21.67 -1.02
CA SER A 132 -7.67 22.32 -2.20
C SER A 132 -6.17 22.62 -1.95
N PRO A 133 -5.34 22.72 -3.00
CA PRO A 133 -3.87 22.76 -2.92
C PRO A 133 -3.26 24.00 -2.21
N SER A 134 -4.06 24.82 -1.53
CA SER A 134 -3.63 26.10 -0.94
C SER A 134 -3.04 26.03 0.47
N SER A 135 -2.99 24.87 1.13
CA SER A 135 -2.42 24.81 2.49
C SER A 135 -0.88 24.78 2.46
N THR A 136 -0.27 25.87 2.92
CA THR A 136 1.20 26.04 3.03
C THR A 136 1.88 25.02 3.94
N THR A 137 1.12 24.36 4.84
CA THR A 137 1.66 23.35 5.76
C THR A 137 1.91 22.02 5.05
N LYS A 138 3.18 21.62 4.95
CA LYS A 138 3.58 20.31 4.44
C LYS A 138 3.31 19.24 5.50
N TYR A 139 2.26 18.45 5.31
CA TYR A 139 2.00 17.26 6.13
C TYR A 139 2.74 16.05 5.54
N CYS A 140 3.24 15.17 6.41
CA CYS A 140 3.75 13.87 5.97
C CYS A 140 2.55 12.99 5.57
N THR A 141 2.41 12.72 4.27
CA THR A 141 1.39 11.80 3.74
C THR A 141 1.87 10.35 3.67
N ARG A 142 3.16 10.12 3.97
CA ARG A 142 3.77 8.80 3.88
C ARG A 142 3.13 7.82 4.87
N GLY A 143 2.71 6.67 4.37
CA GLY A 143 1.98 5.66 5.15
C GLY A 143 0.48 5.91 5.30
N LEU A 144 -0.02 7.07 4.84
CA LEU A 144 -1.45 7.40 4.82
C LEU A 144 -2.08 7.25 3.43
N GLU A 145 -1.28 6.89 2.40
CA GLU A 145 -1.72 6.76 1.00
C GLU A 145 -2.82 5.71 0.86
N ARG A 146 -2.77 4.65 1.67
CA ARG A 146 -3.80 3.59 1.67
C ARG A 146 -5.18 4.11 2.07
N TYR A 147 -5.23 5.23 2.79
CA TYR A 147 -6.46 5.86 3.24
C TYR A 147 -6.89 7.04 2.34
N SER A 148 -6.05 7.45 1.39
CA SER A 148 -6.49 8.31 0.29
C SER A 148 -7.57 7.57 -0.49
N GLN A 149 -8.70 8.25 -0.76
CA GLN A 149 -9.80 7.61 -1.48
C GLN A 149 -9.36 7.13 -2.88
N VAL A 150 -8.53 7.92 -3.57
CA VAL A 150 -8.09 7.60 -4.93
C VAL A 150 -7.02 6.52 -4.92
N GLN A 151 -5.93 6.73 -4.17
CA GLN A 151 -4.80 5.80 -4.18
C GLN A 151 -5.14 4.47 -3.50
N GLY A 152 -5.92 4.50 -2.41
CA GLY A 152 -6.40 3.30 -1.73
C GLY A 152 -7.27 2.43 -2.64
N ARG A 153 -8.23 3.03 -3.35
CA ARG A 153 -9.06 2.33 -4.34
C ARG A 153 -8.23 1.77 -5.48
N HIS A 154 -7.28 2.53 -6.02
CA HIS A 154 -6.39 2.06 -7.09
C HIS A 154 -5.57 0.85 -6.66
N ARG A 155 -4.96 0.88 -5.47
CA ARG A 155 -4.20 -0.26 -4.93
C ARG A 155 -5.07 -1.50 -4.75
N LEU A 156 -6.27 -1.31 -4.21
CA LEU A 156 -7.22 -2.41 -4.00
C LEU A 156 -7.68 -3.01 -5.34
N LYS A 157 -8.02 -2.16 -6.31
CA LYS A 157 -8.38 -2.58 -7.66
C LYS A 157 -7.24 -3.35 -8.33
N ASN A 158 -6.02 -2.80 -8.34
CA ASN A 158 -4.87 -3.47 -8.95
C ASN A 158 -4.61 -4.84 -8.33
N ARG A 159 -4.80 -4.97 -7.01
CA ARG A 159 -4.69 -6.25 -6.30
C ARG A 159 -5.74 -7.25 -6.79
N TYR A 160 -7.01 -6.84 -6.85
CA TYR A 160 -8.06 -7.74 -7.34
C TYR A 160 -7.88 -8.10 -8.80
N ASP A 161 -7.56 -7.13 -9.66
CA ASP A 161 -7.33 -7.37 -11.08
C ASP A 161 -6.17 -8.37 -11.28
N SER A 162 -5.07 -8.23 -10.53
CA SER A 162 -3.94 -9.18 -10.60
C SER A 162 -4.29 -10.58 -10.10
N ILE A 163 -5.09 -10.68 -9.03
CA ILE A 163 -5.57 -11.98 -8.51
C ILE A 163 -6.49 -12.64 -9.52
N PHE A 164 -7.46 -11.89 -10.05
CA PHE A 164 -8.44 -12.39 -10.98
C PHE A 164 -7.78 -12.88 -12.28
N ALA A 165 -6.82 -12.12 -12.82
CA ALA A 165 -6.07 -12.52 -14.00
C ALA A 165 -5.28 -13.82 -13.79
N VAL A 166 -4.71 -14.03 -12.60
CA VAL A 166 -4.03 -15.30 -12.27
C VAL A 166 -5.03 -16.46 -12.20
N LEU A 167 -6.19 -16.25 -11.57
CA LEU A 167 -7.21 -17.30 -11.48
C LEU A 167 -7.76 -17.67 -12.87
N GLU A 168 -8.05 -16.67 -13.71
CA GLU A 168 -8.47 -16.88 -15.10
C GLU A 168 -7.41 -17.68 -15.89
N GLU A 169 -6.13 -17.35 -15.70
CA GLU A 169 -5.05 -18.11 -16.34
C GLU A 169 -4.94 -19.56 -15.83
N GLN A 170 -5.16 -19.77 -14.52
CA GLN A 170 -5.18 -21.11 -13.94
C GLN A 170 -6.34 -21.95 -14.47
N ASP A 171 -7.53 -21.36 -14.61
CA ASP A 171 -8.70 -22.01 -15.22
C ASP A 171 -8.41 -22.37 -16.69
N ASN A 172 -7.80 -21.46 -17.47
CA ASN A 172 -7.38 -21.74 -18.85
C ASN A 172 -6.39 -22.90 -18.93
N LEU A 173 -5.37 -22.94 -18.05
CA LEU A 173 -4.40 -24.03 -18.01
C LEU A 173 -5.06 -25.37 -17.66
N TYR A 174 -6.04 -25.36 -16.76
CA TYR A 174 -6.81 -26.54 -16.38
C TYR A 174 -7.64 -27.07 -17.56
N ASP A 175 -8.35 -26.18 -18.27
CA ASP A 175 -9.16 -26.54 -19.45
C ASP A 175 -8.30 -27.06 -20.62
N GLU A 176 -7.07 -26.57 -20.74
CA GLU A 176 -6.08 -27.06 -21.71
C GLU A 176 -5.41 -28.38 -21.29
N GLY A 177 -5.62 -28.85 -20.06
CA GLY A 177 -5.06 -30.11 -19.53
C GLY A 177 -3.63 -30.01 -19.00
N PHE A 178 -3.14 -28.79 -18.74
CA PHE A 178 -1.84 -28.58 -18.10
C PHE A 178 -1.95 -28.66 -16.57
N SER A 179 -0.99 -29.32 -15.91
CA SER A 179 -1.03 -29.49 -14.46
C SER A 179 -0.69 -28.21 -13.69
N VAL A 180 0.34 -27.48 -14.10
CA VAL A 180 0.77 -26.13 -13.64
C VAL A 180 1.80 -25.59 -14.63
N ASP A 181 1.70 -24.32 -15.05
CA ASP A 181 2.75 -23.61 -15.81
C ASP A 181 3.11 -22.29 -15.08
N ASP A 182 4.23 -22.33 -14.35
CA ASP A 182 4.70 -21.21 -13.53
C ASP A 182 5.13 -20.00 -14.38
N GLU A 183 5.70 -20.22 -15.57
CA GLU A 183 6.17 -19.14 -16.42
C GLU A 183 5.00 -18.33 -16.96
N ARG A 184 3.94 -19.02 -17.38
CA ARG A 184 2.72 -18.40 -17.92
C ARG A 184 1.96 -17.63 -16.83
N ILE A 185 1.78 -18.21 -15.64
CA ILE A 185 1.19 -17.51 -14.48
C ILE A 185 2.02 -16.29 -14.09
N SER A 186 3.35 -16.43 -14.02
CA SER A 186 4.28 -15.34 -13.69
C SER A 186 4.17 -14.19 -14.68
N LYS A 187 4.08 -14.50 -15.98
CA LYS A 187 3.92 -13.49 -17.03
C LYS A 187 2.61 -12.70 -16.89
N VAL A 188 1.50 -13.38 -16.62
CA VAL A 188 0.18 -12.74 -16.41
C VAL A 188 0.18 -11.87 -15.14
N TYR A 189 0.76 -12.37 -14.04
CA TYR A 189 0.87 -11.57 -12.81
C TYR A 189 1.78 -10.34 -13.01
N SER A 190 2.90 -10.52 -13.72
CA SER A 190 3.85 -9.45 -14.00
C SER A 190 3.23 -8.33 -14.83
N SER A 191 2.41 -8.66 -15.83
CA SER A 191 1.74 -7.64 -16.65
C SER A 191 0.77 -6.77 -15.84
N HIS A 192 0.08 -7.35 -14.85
CA HIS A 192 -0.87 -6.62 -13.98
C HIS A 192 -0.19 -5.87 -12.83
N THR A 193 1.02 -6.26 -12.44
CA THR A 193 1.77 -5.61 -11.35
C THR A 193 2.82 -4.63 -11.82
N TYR A 194 3.15 -4.61 -13.12
CA TYR A 194 4.17 -3.74 -13.70
C TYR A 194 3.99 -2.25 -13.36
N THR A 195 2.76 -1.74 -13.47
CA THR A 195 2.45 -0.34 -13.14
C THR A 195 2.77 -0.01 -11.68
N SER A 196 2.44 -0.92 -10.76
CA SER A 196 2.71 -0.78 -9.33
C SER A 196 4.22 -0.77 -9.04
N ILE A 197 5.00 -1.61 -9.74
CA ILE A 197 6.46 -1.65 -9.65
C ILE A 197 7.06 -0.31 -10.13
N LEU A 198 6.63 0.16 -11.30
CA LEU A 198 7.11 1.44 -11.85
C LEU A 198 6.79 2.61 -10.92
N TRP A 199 5.57 2.66 -10.37
CA TRP A 199 5.19 3.66 -9.39
C TRP A 199 6.05 3.63 -8.13
N ALA A 200 6.32 2.43 -7.59
CA ALA A 200 7.18 2.29 -6.43
C ALA A 200 8.60 2.80 -6.70
N HIS A 201 9.14 2.51 -7.89
CA HIS A 201 10.44 3.01 -8.33
C HIS A 201 10.46 4.55 -8.44
N LEU A 202 9.45 5.13 -9.09
CA LEU A 202 9.33 6.59 -9.23
C LEU A 202 9.23 7.29 -7.88
N VAL A 203 8.42 6.77 -6.95
CA VAL A 203 8.29 7.29 -5.59
C VAL A 203 9.63 7.20 -4.83
N GLY A 204 10.35 6.09 -4.96
CA GLY A 204 11.68 5.93 -4.35
C GLY A 204 12.69 6.96 -4.84
N LEU A 205 12.70 7.25 -6.16
CA LEU A 205 13.56 8.30 -6.73
C LEU A 205 13.20 9.70 -6.21
N GLN A 206 11.91 9.96 -6.02
CA GLN A 206 11.47 11.22 -5.44
C GLN A 206 11.92 11.35 -3.97
N ASP A 207 11.72 10.30 -3.18
CA ASP A 207 12.16 10.25 -1.79
C ASP A 207 13.67 10.49 -1.66
N GLN A 208 14.46 9.87 -2.53
CA GLN A 208 15.91 10.07 -2.57
C GLN A 208 16.26 11.55 -2.78
N LYS A 209 15.64 12.20 -3.77
CA LYS A 209 15.87 13.63 -4.07
C LYS A 209 15.48 14.53 -2.89
N GLU A 210 14.38 14.22 -2.21
CA GLU A 210 13.93 14.97 -1.04
C GLU A 210 14.90 14.82 0.15
N ALA A 211 15.41 13.60 0.38
CA ALA A 211 16.41 13.34 1.41
C ALA A 211 17.75 14.04 1.12
N GLU A 212 18.19 14.07 -0.14
CA GLU A 212 19.40 14.80 -0.56
C GLU A 212 19.28 16.30 -0.32
N LYS A 213 18.12 16.91 -0.64
CA LYS A 213 17.84 18.32 -0.35
C LYS A 213 17.90 18.60 1.15
N TYR A 214 17.35 17.72 1.98
CA TYR A 214 17.38 17.88 3.44
C TYR A 214 18.81 17.84 3.99
N LYS A 215 19.69 16.99 3.45
CA LYS A 215 21.11 16.94 3.84
C LYS A 215 21.84 18.25 3.53
N GLN A 216 21.51 18.91 2.42
CA GLN A 216 22.12 20.19 2.03
C GLN A 216 21.64 21.36 2.91
N GLN A 217 20.40 21.32 3.39
CA GLN A 217 19.81 22.39 4.18
C GLN A 217 20.25 22.38 5.65
N LYS A 218 20.70 21.25 6.19
CA LYS A 218 21.07 21.14 7.60
C LYS A 218 22.36 21.95 7.83
N PRO A 219 22.29 23.14 8.49
CA PRO A 219 23.51 23.90 8.76
C PRO A 219 24.42 23.01 9.60
N ARG A 220 25.72 22.96 9.24
CA ARG A 220 26.72 22.27 10.07
C ARG A 220 26.57 22.85 11.46
N ARG A 221 26.24 22.02 12.45
CA ARG A 221 26.31 22.43 13.84
C ARG A 221 27.75 22.85 14.06
N THR A 222 27.96 24.14 14.25
CA THR A 222 29.24 24.68 14.68
C THR A 222 29.36 24.29 16.15
N ASP A 223 30.13 23.25 16.43
CA ASP A 223 30.46 22.86 17.80
C ASP A 223 31.13 24.08 18.45
N SER A 224 30.44 24.66 19.43
CA SER A 224 30.82 25.87 20.17
C SER A 224 31.17 25.47 21.59
#